data_AF-A0AAW6ZKM5-F1
#
_entry.id   AF-A0AAW6ZKM5-F1
#
_cell.length_a   1.000
_cell.length_b   1.000
_cell.length_c   1.000
_cell.angle_alpha   90.00
_cell.angle_beta   90.00
_cell.angle_gamma   90.00
#
_symmetry.space_group_name_H-M   'P 1'
#
loop_
_entity.id
_entity.type
_entity.pdbx_description
1 polymer ?
#
loop_
_entity_poly.entity_id
_entity_poly.type
_entity_poly.pdbx_seq_one_letter_code
_entity_poly.pdbx_strand_id
1 'polypeptide(L)'
;MQNITLNNGVKIPALGFGVFQIPPAETEQAVIDAIKAGYRHIDTAQVYINETEVGLGIKNSGVAREELFVTTKIWVENLGYEAAKASLDRSLGRLNLDYIDMVLIHQP
;
A
#
# COMPACT_ATOMS: atom_id res chain seq x y z
N MET A 1 4.36 9.74 15.13
CA MET A 1 4.62 8.28 15.14
C MET A 1 6.12 8.05 15.12
N GLN A 2 6.63 7.00 15.76
CA GLN A 2 8.05 6.65 15.67
C GLN A 2 8.34 6.02 14.31
N ASN A 3 9.46 6.39 13.68
CA ASN A 3 9.92 5.80 12.42
C ASN A 3 11.15 4.91 12.67
N ILE A 4 11.32 3.90 11.82
CA ILE A 4 12.51 3.06 11.72
C ILE A 4 13.21 3.39 10.40
N THR A 5 14.54 3.45 10.42
CA THR A 5 15.34 3.63 9.20
C THR A 5 15.71 2.28 8.63
N LEU A 6 15.32 2.02 7.39
CA LEU A 6 15.67 0.82 6.63
C LEU A 6 17.14 0.85 6.18
N ASN A 7 17.66 -0.29 5.73
CA ASN A 7 19.05 -0.43 5.28
C ASN A 7 19.43 0.45 4.07
N ASN A 8 18.44 0.97 3.32
CA ASN A 8 18.61 1.89 2.20
C ASN A 8 18.39 3.37 2.60
N GLY A 9 18.28 3.67 3.90
CA GLY A 9 18.08 5.03 4.42
C GLY A 9 16.64 5.54 4.40
N VAL A 10 15.70 4.81 3.78
CA VAL A 10 14.28 5.16 3.78
C VAL A 10 13.71 5.01 5.19
N LYS A 11 12.84 5.94 5.60
CA LYS A 11 12.16 5.90 6.90
C LYS A 11 10.77 5.32 6.74
N ILE A 12 10.46 4.28 7.50
CA ILE A 12 9.13 3.66 7.57
C ILE A 12 8.49 3.93 8.94
N PRO A 13 7.20 4.28 9.04
CA PRO A 13 6.49 4.29 10.30
C PRO A 13 6.53 2.92 10.99
N ALA A 14 6.86 2.87 12.27
CA ALA A 14 6.97 1.61 13.02
C ALA A 14 5.62 0.89 13.18
N LEU A 15 4.50 1.60 12.97
CA LEU A 15 3.15 1.09 13.04
C LEU A 15 2.44 1.40 11.72
N GLY A 16 1.81 0.37 11.15
CA GLY A 16 1.01 0.46 9.92
C GLY A 16 -0.37 -0.16 10.08
N PHE A 17 -1.26 0.19 9.16
CA PHE A 17 -2.61 -0.34 9.04
C PHE A 17 -2.68 -1.32 7.87
N GLY A 18 -2.97 -2.58 8.17
CA GLY A 18 -3.12 -3.64 7.16
C GLY A 18 -4.57 -3.80 6.73
N VAL A 19 -4.81 -3.96 5.42
CA VAL A 19 -6.16 -4.11 4.85
C VAL A 19 -6.54 -5.54 4.47
N PHE A 20 -5.78 -6.53 4.97
CA PHE A 20 -6.09 -7.94 4.71
C PHE A 20 -7.47 -8.31 5.25
N GLN A 21 -8.25 -9.04 4.46
CA GLN A 21 -9.62 -9.47 4.76
C GLN A 21 -10.67 -8.37 4.94
N ILE A 22 -10.32 -7.10 4.69
CA ILE A 22 -11.32 -6.04 4.58
C ILE A 22 -11.98 -6.15 3.20
N PRO A 23 -13.31 -6.30 3.11
CA PRO A 23 -14.00 -6.31 1.83
C PRO A 23 -13.71 -5.03 1.03
N PRO A 24 -13.57 -5.09 -0.31
CA PRO A 24 -13.32 -3.89 -1.12
C PRO A 24 -14.29 -2.76 -0.82
N ALA A 25 -15.59 -3.07 -0.72
CA ALA A 25 -16.65 -2.10 -0.40
C ALA A 25 -16.47 -1.32 0.91
N GLU A 26 -15.66 -1.83 1.85
CA GLU A 26 -15.37 -1.19 3.14
C GLU A 26 -13.95 -0.61 3.21
N THR A 27 -13.08 -0.99 2.27
CA THR A 27 -11.65 -0.70 2.33
C THR A 27 -11.34 0.79 2.23
N GLU A 28 -12.03 1.53 1.37
CA GLU A 28 -11.83 2.97 1.22
C GLU A 28 -12.06 3.70 2.56
N GLN A 29 -13.21 3.44 3.19
CA GLN A 29 -13.58 4.06 4.45
C GLN A 29 -12.62 3.65 5.58
N ALA A 30 -12.23 2.38 5.64
CA ALA A 30 -11.26 1.89 6.62
C ALA A 30 -9.90 2.60 6.50
N VAL A 31 -9.41 2.84 5.28
CA VAL A 31 -8.16 3.57 5.04
C VAL A 31 -8.29 5.03 5.45
N ILE A 32 -9.41 5.70 5.12
CA ILE A 32 -9.68 7.08 5.54
C ILE A 32 -9.67 7.18 7.07
N ASP A 33 -10.34 6.26 7.76
CA ASP A 33 -10.45 6.28 9.21
C ASP A 33 -9.11 5.97 9.88
N ALA A 34 -8.31 5.05 9.34
CA ALA A 34 -6.94 4.83 9.79
C ALA A 34 -6.09 6.10 9.67
N ILE A 35 -6.13 6.78 8.53
CA ILE A 35 -5.36 8.02 8.32
C ILE A 35 -5.82 9.13 9.28
N LYS A 36 -7.13 9.27 9.51
CA LYS A 36 -7.71 10.20 10.50
C LYS A 36 -7.33 9.86 11.94
N ALA A 37 -7.26 8.58 12.27
CA ALA A 37 -6.78 8.09 13.57
C ALA A 37 -5.26 8.31 13.76
N GLY A 38 -4.56 8.75 12.71
CA GLY A 38 -3.17 9.16 12.76
C GLY A 38 -2.22 8.22 12.04
N TYR A 39 -2.68 7.07 11.50
CA TYR A 39 -1.83 6.15 10.74
C TYR A 39 -1.21 6.85 9.53
N ARG A 40 0.04 6.51 9.23
CA ARG A 40 0.79 7.02 8.07
C ARG A 40 1.43 5.90 7.25
N HIS A 41 1.28 4.64 7.66
CA HIS A 41 1.71 3.48 6.88
C HIS A 41 0.49 2.62 6.56
N ILE A 42 0.21 2.43 5.27
CA ILE A 42 -0.89 1.59 4.76
C ILE A 42 -0.29 0.38 4.04
N ASP A 43 -0.72 -0.81 4.43
CA ASP A 43 -0.24 -2.09 3.89
C ASP A 43 -1.38 -2.85 3.21
N THR A 44 -1.19 -3.15 1.93
CA THR A 44 -2.08 -3.98 1.10
C THR A 44 -1.28 -5.06 0.35
N ALA A 45 -1.91 -5.79 -0.58
CA ALA A 45 -1.29 -6.73 -1.49
C ALA A 45 -2.16 -6.95 -2.73
N GLN A 46 -1.54 -7.35 -3.84
CA GLN A 46 -2.27 -7.66 -5.09
C GLN A 46 -3.38 -8.71 -4.89
N VAL A 47 -3.13 -9.70 -4.04
CA VAL A 47 -4.08 -10.80 -3.76
C VAL A 47 -5.23 -10.40 -2.83
N TYR A 48 -5.17 -9.23 -2.21
CA TYR A 48 -6.28 -8.74 -1.36
C TYR A 48 -7.41 -8.15 -2.21
N ILE A 49 -7.13 -7.85 -3.49
CA ILE A 49 -8.11 -7.38 -4.48
C ILE A 49 -8.83 -6.11 -4.01
N ASN A 50 -8.13 -5.25 -3.26
CA ASN A 50 -8.67 -3.99 -2.74
C ASN A 50 -7.70 -2.79 -2.92
N GLU A 51 -6.70 -2.94 -3.81
CA GLU A 51 -5.73 -1.87 -4.11
C GLU A 51 -6.42 -0.61 -4.67
N THR A 52 -7.51 -0.76 -5.42
CA THR A 52 -8.26 0.38 -5.95
C THR A 52 -8.91 1.19 -4.84
N GLU A 53 -9.52 0.53 -3.87
CA GLU A 53 -10.19 1.16 -2.74
C GLU A 53 -9.19 1.74 -1.74
N VAL A 54 -8.00 1.13 -1.59
CA VAL A 54 -6.87 1.75 -0.88
C VAL A 54 -6.46 3.06 -1.55
N GLY A 55 -6.32 3.08 -2.88
CA GLY A 55 -5.99 4.27 -3.65
C GLY A 55 -7.01 5.40 -3.47
N LEU A 56 -8.31 5.07 -3.52
CA LEU A 56 -9.40 6.00 -3.23
C LEU A 56 -9.31 6.54 -1.80
N GLY A 57 -9.08 5.67 -0.81
CA GLY A 57 -8.95 6.06 0.59
C GLY A 57 -7.80 7.02 0.84
N ILE A 58 -6.64 6.77 0.22
CA ILE A 58 -5.48 7.67 0.25
C ILE A 58 -5.84 9.04 -0.34
N LYS A 59 -6.38 9.05 -1.56
CA LYS A 59 -6.76 10.28 -2.27
C LYS A 59 -7.79 11.11 -1.49
N ASN A 60 -8.79 10.45 -0.91
CA ASN A 60 -9.90 11.09 -0.21
C ASN A 60 -9.60 11.37 1.27
N SER A 61 -8.45 10.95 1.80
CA SER A 61 -8.04 11.20 3.18
C SER A 61 -7.70 12.67 3.48
N GLY A 62 -7.36 13.45 2.45
CA GLY A 62 -6.90 14.83 2.57
C GLY A 62 -5.46 14.97 3.09
N VAL A 63 -4.71 13.88 3.23
CA VAL A 63 -3.29 13.90 3.60
C VAL A 63 -2.41 13.85 2.35
N ALA A 64 -1.33 14.64 2.36
CA ALA A 64 -0.38 14.68 1.25
C ALA A 64 0.27 13.31 1.01
N ARG A 65 0.46 12.92 -0.25
CA ARG A 65 0.92 11.57 -0.60
C ARG A 65 2.29 11.26 0.01
N GLU A 66 3.18 12.23 0.07
CA GLU A 66 4.53 12.15 0.64
C GLU A 66 4.55 12.00 2.17
N GLU A 67 3.45 12.28 2.85
CA GLU A 67 3.30 12.01 4.30
C GLU A 67 2.86 10.56 4.57
N LEU A 68 2.50 9.81 3.53
CA LEU A 68 2.05 8.43 3.62
C LEU A 68 3.12 7.47 3.12
N PHE A 69 3.21 6.32 3.78
CA PHE A 69 4.04 5.19 3.39
C PHE A 69 3.13 4.06 2.92
N VAL A 70 3.20 3.69 1.65
CA VAL A 70 2.32 2.67 1.05
C VAL A 70 3.12 1.43 0.70
N THR A 71 2.65 0.29 1.21
CA THR A 71 3.19 -1.04 0.92
C THR A 71 2.19 -1.88 0.13
N THR A 72 2.64 -2.50 -0.96
CA THR A 72 1.91 -3.61 -1.61
C THR A 72 2.84 -4.81 -1.82
N LYS A 73 2.28 -5.95 -2.21
CA LYS A 73 3.00 -7.21 -2.33
C LYS A 73 2.69 -7.89 -3.66
N ILE A 74 3.74 -8.34 -4.34
CA ILE A 74 3.65 -9.10 -5.59
C ILE A 74 3.14 -10.51 -5.26
N TRP A 75 2.03 -10.92 -5.88
CA TRP A 75 1.49 -12.26 -5.73
C TRP A 75 2.30 -13.30 -6.53
N VAL A 76 2.30 -14.56 -6.09
CA VAL A 76 3.14 -15.64 -6.64
C VAL A 76 2.96 -15.86 -8.15
N GLU A 77 1.76 -15.61 -8.69
CA GLU A 77 1.46 -15.71 -10.11
C GLU A 77 2.19 -14.67 -10.98
N ASN A 78 2.66 -13.58 -10.36
CA ASN A 78 3.37 -12.49 -11.03
C ASN A 78 4.90 -12.56 -10.83
N LEU A 79 5.44 -13.67 -10.31
CA LEU A 79 6.88 -13.81 -10.14
C LEU A 79 7.59 -13.97 -11.50
N GLY A 80 8.83 -13.45 -11.55
CA GLY A 80 9.63 -13.33 -12.77
C GLY A 80 9.77 -11.88 -13.22
N TYR A 81 10.85 -11.54 -13.91
CA TYR A 81 11.25 -10.15 -14.16
C TYR A 81 10.17 -9.33 -14.88
N GLU A 82 9.74 -9.79 -16.06
CA GLU A 82 8.73 -9.07 -16.87
C GLU A 82 7.33 -9.11 -16.23
N ALA A 83 6.96 -10.24 -15.64
CA ALA A 83 5.67 -10.41 -14.97
C ALA A 83 5.55 -9.50 -13.74
N ALA A 84 6.61 -9.42 -12.94
CA ALA A 84 6.67 -8.56 -11.75
C ALA A 84 6.56 -7.10 -12.14
N LYS A 85 7.35 -6.66 -13.14
CA LYS A 85 7.31 -5.28 -13.65
C LYS A 85 5.90 -4.90 -14.12
N ALA A 86 5.30 -5.72 -14.99
CA ALA A 86 3.93 -5.49 -15.47
C ALA A 86 2.89 -5.51 -14.33
N SER A 87 3.11 -6.32 -13.28
CA SER A 87 2.22 -6.35 -12.12
C SER A 87 2.30 -5.10 -11.25
N LEU A 88 3.49 -4.49 -11.15
CA LEU A 88 3.68 -3.25 -10.41
C LEU A 88 3.05 -2.07 -11.16
N ASP A 89 3.13 -2.03 -12.48
CA ASP A 89 2.40 -1.04 -13.29
C ASP A 89 0.89 -1.13 -13.05
N ARG A 90 0.35 -2.36 -12.93
CA ARG A 90 -1.06 -2.57 -12.56
C ARG A 90 -1.37 -2.13 -11.14
N SER A 91 -0.50 -2.42 -10.17
CA SER A 91 -0.67 -1.96 -8.78
C SER A 91 -0.64 -0.43 -8.68
N LEU A 92 0.29 0.25 -9.37
CA LEU A 92 0.34 1.72 -9.46
C LEU A 92 -0.95 2.28 -10.05
N GLY A 93 -1.44 1.69 -11.15
CA GLY A 93 -2.70 2.08 -11.78
C GLY A 93 -3.92 1.88 -10.89
N ARG A 94 -3.99 0.77 -10.15
CA ARG A 94 -5.09 0.51 -9.19
C ARG A 94 -5.05 1.47 -8.02
N LEU A 95 -3.89 1.61 -7.38
CA LEU A 95 -3.68 2.54 -6.26
C LEU A 95 -3.79 4.01 -6.68
N ASN A 96 -3.74 4.30 -7.99
CA ASN A 96 -3.68 5.64 -8.55
C ASN A 96 -2.53 6.47 -7.94
N LEU A 97 -1.33 5.89 -7.95
CA LEU A 97 -0.10 6.47 -7.41
C LEU A 97 1.00 6.49 -8.47
N ASP A 98 1.89 7.48 -8.40
CA ASP A 98 3.08 7.55 -9.24
C ASP A 98 4.23 6.69 -8.71
N TYR A 99 4.21 6.36 -7.41
CA TYR A 99 5.22 5.51 -6.76
C TYR A 99 4.66 4.73 -5.56
N ILE A 100 5.33 3.63 -5.22
CA ILE A 100 5.08 2.79 -4.05
C ILE A 100 6.33 2.85 -3.14
N ASP A 101 6.15 3.06 -1.84
CA ASP A 101 7.26 3.23 -0.89
C ASP A 101 7.99 1.91 -0.61
N MET A 102 7.24 0.80 -0.58
CA MET A 102 7.81 -0.54 -0.40
C MET A 102 7.01 -1.60 -1.16
N VAL A 103 7.74 -2.47 -1.87
CA VAL A 103 7.19 -3.65 -2.54
C VAL A 103 7.80 -4.88 -1.91
N LEU A 104 6.97 -5.86 -1.56
CA LEU A 104 7.41 -7.15 -1.03
C LEU A 104 7.08 -8.28 -2.01
N ILE A 105 7.91 -9.32 -2.02
CA ILE A 105 7.50 -10.63 -2.55
C ILE A 105 6.59 -11.27 -1.49
N HIS A 106 5.35 -11.59 -1.85
CA HIS A 106 4.36 -12.01 -0.84
C HIS A 106 4.72 -13.37 -0.23
N GLN A 107 5.15 -14.32 -1.06
CA GLN A 107 5.51 -15.67 -0.65
C GLN A 107 6.65 -16.18 -1.55
N PRO A 108 7.56 -17.02 -1.01
CA PRO A 108 8.63 -17.66 -1.78
C PRO A 108 8.10 -18.72 -2.75
#